data_AF-A0A1M6UCD7-F1
#
_entry.id   AF-A0A1M6UCD7-F1
#
_cell.length_a   1.000
_cell.length_b   1.000
_cell.length_c   1.000
_cell.angle_alpha   90.00
_cell.angle_beta   90.00
_cell.angle_gamma   90.00
#
_symmetry.space_group_name_H-M   'P 1'
#
loop_
_entity.id
_entity.type
_entity.pdbx_description
1 polymer ?
#
loop_
_entity_poly.entity_id
_entity_poly.type
_entity_poly.pdbx_seq_one_letter_code
_entity_poly.pdbx_strand_id
1 'polypeptide(L)'
;MRQILKVFYEEPAALEPETFVWPAGPETPRYFRLYLAGTDLDGPRIGLTALRSDAFVPPLHQVLRDWSHWWRVEETGTVYRLQPDALAAVLADPDQTVVLVGRRAAALPVDPAPLATLDPQARLPLLRRLLDSGALVAFREPAHHGCDWHLFAAEPLRERLTAALQMHPGAGVRRFLVPYQKARTEERFYFEQWMLDGPSRPDYIQEI
;
A
#
# COMPACT_ATOMS: atom_id res chain seq x y z
N MET A 1 -5.77 9.71 -21.72
CA MET A 1 -4.94 8.79 -20.92
C MET A 1 -5.86 7.97 -20.05
N ARG A 2 -5.97 6.67 -20.31
CA ARG A 2 -6.78 5.72 -19.54
C ARG A 2 -5.89 5.02 -18.54
N GLN A 3 -6.15 5.23 -17.27
CA GLN A 3 -5.39 4.67 -16.16
C GLN A 3 -6.28 3.85 -15.25
N ILE A 4 -5.68 2.83 -14.65
CA ILE A 4 -6.32 1.97 -13.66
C ILE A 4 -5.49 2.01 -12.39
N LEU A 5 -6.15 2.32 -11.28
CA LEU A 5 -5.61 2.18 -9.94
C LEU A 5 -6.31 1.01 -9.25
N LYS A 6 -5.54 0.07 -8.72
CA LYS A 6 -6.03 -1.11 -8.01
C LYS A 6 -5.58 -1.01 -6.56
N VAL A 7 -6.52 -1.26 -5.65
CA VAL A 7 -6.26 -1.36 -4.21
C VAL A 7 -6.64 -2.77 -3.78
N PHE A 8 -5.63 -3.58 -3.50
CA PHE A 8 -5.83 -4.90 -2.92
C PHE A 8 -5.83 -4.79 -1.40
N TYR A 9 -6.90 -5.24 -0.75
CA TYR A 9 -7.07 -5.08 0.69
C TYR A 9 -7.22 -6.42 1.41
N GLU A 10 -6.71 -6.50 2.64
CA GLU A 10 -7.03 -7.57 3.58
C GLU A 10 -7.17 -6.97 4.98
N GLU A 11 -8.38 -7.10 5.55
CA GLU A 11 -8.78 -6.46 6.79
C GLU A 11 -9.74 -7.39 7.57
N PRO A 12 -9.29 -8.09 8.63
CA PRO A 12 -7.93 -8.12 9.17
C PRO A 12 -6.98 -8.96 8.30
N ALA A 13 -5.71 -8.58 8.27
CA ALA A 13 -4.60 -9.29 7.63
C ALA A 13 -3.79 -10.08 8.64
N ALA A 14 -3.33 -11.27 8.21
CA ALA A 14 -2.19 -11.91 8.85
C ALA A 14 -0.90 -11.38 8.23
N LEU A 15 0.08 -11.04 9.07
CA LEU A 15 1.42 -10.73 8.59
C LEU A 15 2.14 -11.99 8.07
N GLU A 16 1.76 -13.15 8.62
CA GLU A 16 2.22 -14.47 8.20
C GLU A 16 1.15 -15.11 7.30
N PRO A 17 1.38 -15.26 5.99
CA PRO A 17 0.36 -15.75 5.06
C PRO A 17 -0.15 -17.18 5.37
N GLU A 18 0.70 -18.00 5.99
CA GLU A 18 0.45 -19.43 6.21
C GLU A 18 -0.18 -19.73 7.58
N THR A 19 -0.23 -18.75 8.50
CA THR A 19 -0.76 -18.96 9.86
C THR A 19 -2.18 -18.43 10.04
N PHE A 20 -2.79 -17.86 8.99
CA PHE A 20 -4.15 -17.35 9.07
C PHE A 20 -5.16 -18.50 9.17
N VAL A 21 -5.64 -18.73 10.39
CA VAL A 21 -6.76 -19.62 10.69
C VAL A 21 -8.02 -18.78 10.84
N TRP A 22 -9.06 -19.10 10.06
CA TRP A 22 -10.38 -18.47 10.20
C TRP A 22 -11.36 -19.39 10.93
N PRO A 23 -12.14 -18.89 11.91
CA PRO A 23 -12.11 -17.52 12.43
C PRO A 23 -10.88 -17.28 13.31
N ALA A 24 -10.29 -16.09 13.19
CA ALA A 24 -9.18 -15.69 14.06
C ALA A 24 -9.68 -15.56 15.50
N GLY A 25 -8.87 -15.99 16.47
CA GLY A 25 -9.18 -15.84 17.88
C GLY A 25 -9.31 -14.36 18.29
N PRO A 26 -10.00 -14.05 19.40
CA PRO A 26 -10.17 -12.67 19.87
C PRO A 26 -8.82 -11.99 20.19
N GLU A 27 -7.80 -12.75 20.55
CA GLU A 27 -6.44 -12.28 20.88
C GLU A 27 -5.49 -12.19 19.66
N THR A 28 -5.94 -12.57 18.46
CA THR A 28 -5.07 -12.53 17.28
C THR A 28 -4.84 -11.07 16.86
N PRO A 29 -3.59 -10.59 16.82
CA PRO A 29 -3.31 -9.22 16.37
C PRO A 29 -3.89 -8.98 14.98
N ARG A 30 -4.72 -7.94 14.87
CA ARG A 30 -5.41 -7.57 13.64
C ARG A 30 -4.67 -6.43 12.98
N TYR A 31 -3.85 -6.76 12.00
CA TYR A 31 -3.30 -5.75 11.11
C TYR A 31 -4.20 -5.56 9.92
N PHE A 32 -3.93 -4.53 9.17
CA PHE A 32 -4.67 -4.16 7.98
C PHE A 32 -3.64 -3.89 6.91
N ARG A 33 -3.82 -4.51 5.74
CA ARG A 33 -2.90 -4.29 4.61
C ARG A 33 -3.63 -3.76 3.39
N LEU A 34 -2.96 -2.85 2.70
CA LEU A 34 -3.33 -2.37 1.39
C LEU A 34 -2.14 -2.51 0.45
N TYR A 35 -2.35 -3.03 -0.75
CA TYR A 35 -1.38 -3.00 -1.83
C TYR A 35 -1.95 -2.15 -2.96
N LEU A 36 -1.25 -1.10 -3.34
CA LEU A 36 -1.67 -0.17 -4.38
C LEU A 36 -0.84 -0.40 -5.63
N ALA A 37 -1.52 -0.72 -6.73
CA ALA A 37 -0.92 -1.00 -8.03
C ALA A 37 -1.55 -0.14 -9.12
N GLY A 38 -0.80 0.11 -10.19
CA GLY A 38 -1.26 0.92 -11.32
C GLY A 38 -1.08 0.24 -12.67
N THR A 39 -1.97 0.57 -13.60
CA THR A 39 -1.82 0.22 -15.02
C THR A 39 -2.18 1.41 -15.90
N ASP A 40 -1.24 1.85 -16.74
CA ASP A 40 -1.45 2.81 -17.82
C ASP A 40 -1.78 2.06 -19.10
N LEU A 41 -3.05 2.08 -19.51
CA LEU A 41 -3.56 1.28 -20.63
C LEU A 41 -3.14 1.81 -21.99
N ASP A 42 -2.83 3.10 -22.11
CA ASP A 42 -2.44 3.70 -23.39
C ASP A 42 -0.93 3.50 -23.64
N GLY A 43 -0.12 3.42 -22.58
CA GLY A 43 1.34 3.19 -22.61
C GLY A 43 1.81 1.76 -22.30
N PRO A 44 0.89 0.78 -22.26
CA PRO A 44 0.96 -0.46 -21.46
C PRO A 44 2.00 -0.53 -20.30
N ARG A 45 2.02 0.47 -19.41
CA ARG A 45 2.95 0.49 -18.27
C ARG A 45 2.26 -0.03 -17.01
N ILE A 46 2.97 -0.88 -16.27
CA ILE A 46 2.46 -1.54 -15.05
C ILE A 46 3.31 -1.11 -13.86
N GLY A 47 2.66 -0.45 -12.90
CA GLY A 47 3.20 0.07 -11.65
C GLY A 47 2.45 1.31 -11.21
N LEU A 48 2.29 1.51 -9.91
CA LEU A 48 1.59 2.64 -9.32
C LEU A 48 2.24 3.96 -9.75
N THR A 49 3.57 4.04 -9.67
CA THR A 49 4.32 5.25 -10.09
C THR A 49 4.43 5.40 -11.60
N ALA A 50 3.93 4.43 -12.40
CA ALA A 50 3.73 4.63 -13.83
C ALA A 50 2.48 5.47 -14.13
N LEU A 51 1.54 5.57 -13.16
CA LEU A 51 0.39 6.46 -13.25
C LEU A 51 0.82 7.92 -13.12
N ARG A 52 -0.10 8.84 -13.44
CA ARG A 52 0.12 10.24 -13.05
C ARG A 52 0.02 10.33 -11.54
N SER A 53 0.87 11.12 -10.91
CA SER A 53 0.88 11.27 -9.45
C SER A 53 -0.46 11.79 -8.90
N ASP A 54 -1.19 12.61 -9.65
CA ASP A 54 -2.53 13.09 -9.30
C ASP A 54 -3.58 11.96 -9.15
N ALA A 55 -3.34 10.79 -9.73
CA ALA A 55 -4.23 9.64 -9.65
C ALA A 55 -4.26 9.00 -8.24
N PHE A 56 -3.17 9.09 -7.48
CA PHE A 56 -2.98 8.34 -6.24
C PHE A 56 -2.34 9.12 -5.08
N VAL A 57 -1.51 10.15 -5.36
CA VAL A 57 -0.81 10.89 -4.29
C VAL A 57 -1.77 11.70 -3.42
N PRO A 58 -2.70 12.53 -3.95
CA PRO A 58 -3.64 13.26 -3.10
C PRO A 58 -4.48 12.37 -2.16
N PRO A 59 -5.13 11.28 -2.63
CA PRO A 59 -5.90 10.43 -1.73
C PRO A 59 -5.02 9.67 -0.73
N LEU A 60 -3.83 9.17 -1.13
CA LEU A 60 -2.90 8.56 -0.17
C LEU A 60 -2.45 9.57 0.88
N HIS A 61 -2.00 10.76 0.47
CA HIS A 61 -1.55 11.80 1.39
C HIS A 61 -2.66 12.18 2.39
N GLN A 62 -3.92 12.24 1.96
CA GLN A 62 -5.05 12.47 2.84
C GLN A 62 -5.25 11.36 3.88
N VAL A 63 -5.02 10.10 3.57
CA VAL A 63 -5.09 9.01 4.57
C VAL A 63 -3.88 9.07 5.51
N LEU A 64 -2.71 9.34 4.94
CA LEU A 64 -1.43 9.26 5.64
C LEU A 64 -1.16 10.45 6.58
N ARG A 65 -1.86 11.58 6.41
CA ARG A 65 -1.74 12.76 7.30
C ARG A 65 -2.04 12.48 8.77
N ASP A 66 -2.76 11.41 9.08
CA ASP A 66 -3.09 11.05 10.46
C ASP A 66 -1.86 10.56 11.23
N TRP A 67 -0.77 10.26 10.53
CA TRP A 67 0.57 10.09 11.09
C TRP A 67 1.37 11.37 10.84
N SER A 68 1.63 12.14 11.90
CA SER A 68 2.25 13.47 11.84
C SER A 68 3.77 13.46 11.69
N HIS A 69 4.41 12.29 11.84
CA HIS A 69 5.86 12.14 11.75
C HIS A 69 6.20 10.96 10.84
N TRP A 70 7.10 11.23 9.90
CA TRP A 70 7.49 10.26 8.89
C TRP A 70 8.99 10.05 8.89
N TRP A 71 9.38 8.81 8.65
CA TRP A 71 10.75 8.40 8.39
C TRP A 71 10.79 7.63 7.10
N ARG A 72 11.82 7.87 6.29
CA ARG A 72 12.20 7.01 5.18
C ARG A 72 13.39 6.15 5.57
N VAL A 73 13.38 4.90 5.13
CA VAL A 73 14.52 3.99 5.19
C VAL A 73 14.97 3.74 3.76
N GLU A 74 16.25 3.95 3.50
CA GLU A 74 16.89 3.69 2.22
C GLU A 74 17.41 2.25 2.12
N GLU A 75 17.74 1.78 0.92
CA GLU A 75 18.26 0.42 0.67
C GLU A 75 19.48 0.06 1.53
N THR A 76 20.30 1.07 1.87
CA THR A 76 21.48 0.94 2.73
C THR A 76 21.15 0.71 4.21
N GLY A 77 19.86 0.78 4.57
CA GLY A 77 19.39 0.82 5.96
C GLY A 77 19.47 2.20 6.61
N THR A 78 19.91 3.23 5.89
CA THR A 78 19.98 4.58 6.46
C THR A 78 18.57 5.15 6.68
N VAL A 79 18.33 5.69 7.87
CA VAL A 79 17.03 6.21 8.30
C VAL A 79 17.08 7.74 8.35
N TYR A 80 16.14 8.38 7.65
CA TYR A 80 15.99 9.84 7.65
C TYR A 80 14.60 10.22 8.10
N ARG A 81 14.50 11.23 8.96
CA ARG A 81 13.22 11.86 9.27
C ARG A 81 12.82 12.76 8.10
N LEU A 82 11.60 12.59 7.61
CA LEU A 82 11.05 13.44 6.56
C LEU A 82 10.57 14.77 7.14
N GLN A 83 10.73 15.83 6.34
CA GLN A 83 10.03 17.08 6.57
C GLN A 83 8.52 16.87 6.29
N PRO A 84 7.62 17.59 6.97
CA PRO A 84 6.17 17.39 6.83
C PRO A 84 5.68 17.40 5.37
N ASP A 85 6.22 18.30 4.55
CA ASP A 85 5.77 18.47 3.15
C ASP A 85 6.46 17.51 2.16
N ALA A 86 7.44 16.72 2.62
CA ALA A 86 8.21 15.83 1.75
C ALA A 86 7.47 14.51 1.41
N LEU A 87 6.45 14.13 2.21
CA LEU A 87 5.76 12.85 2.05
C LEU A 87 5.14 12.69 0.66
N ALA A 88 4.45 13.71 0.16
CA ALA A 88 3.81 13.65 -1.15
C ALA A 88 4.82 13.43 -2.29
N ALA A 89 6.00 14.04 -2.19
CA ALA A 89 7.08 13.85 -3.16
C ALA A 89 7.61 12.41 -3.12
N VAL A 90 7.87 11.86 -1.94
CA VAL A 90 8.34 10.47 -1.79
C VAL A 90 7.29 9.45 -2.22
N LEU A 91 5.99 9.73 -2.03
CA LEU A 91 4.94 8.85 -2.54
C LEU A 91 4.91 8.82 -4.07
N ALA A 92 5.11 9.99 -4.72
CA ALA A 92 5.10 10.14 -6.16
C ALA A 92 6.34 9.51 -6.82
N ASP A 93 7.50 9.75 -6.22
CA ASP A 93 8.81 9.29 -6.66
C ASP A 93 9.61 8.83 -5.42
N PRO A 94 9.59 7.53 -5.10
CA PRO A 94 10.21 7.04 -3.88
C PRO A 94 11.73 7.18 -3.86
N ASP A 95 12.38 7.43 -5.00
CA ASP A 95 13.84 7.51 -5.13
C ASP A 95 14.52 6.32 -4.42
N GLN A 96 15.42 6.56 -3.47
CA GLN A 96 16.10 5.50 -2.70
C GLN A 96 15.26 4.90 -1.55
N THR A 97 14.04 5.39 -1.34
CA THR A 97 13.17 4.96 -0.24
C THR A 97 12.61 3.56 -0.50
N VAL A 98 12.95 2.61 0.36
CA VAL A 98 12.37 1.26 0.36
C VAL A 98 11.27 1.08 1.39
N VAL A 99 11.33 1.85 2.49
CA VAL A 99 10.33 1.79 3.55
C VAL A 99 9.98 3.20 4.02
N LEU A 100 8.69 3.47 4.16
CA LEU A 100 8.18 4.61 4.92
C LEU A 100 7.60 4.12 6.24
N VAL A 101 7.89 4.84 7.31
CA VAL A 101 7.29 4.61 8.63
C VAL A 101 6.61 5.90 9.09
N GLY A 102 5.31 5.84 9.34
CA GLY A 102 4.52 6.94 9.88
C GLY A 102 4.19 6.69 11.36
N ARG A 103 4.37 7.71 12.22
CA ARG A 103 3.87 7.71 13.61
C ARG A 103 3.17 9.02 13.95
N ARG A 104 2.20 8.92 14.87
CA ARG A 104 1.61 10.07 15.57
C ARG A 104 2.54 10.66 16.64
N ALA A 105 3.39 9.81 17.23
CA ALA A 105 4.41 10.26 18.18
C ALA A 105 5.72 10.60 17.45
N ALA A 106 6.45 11.57 17.98
CA ALA A 106 7.67 12.10 17.36
C ALA A 106 8.89 11.16 17.40
N ALA A 107 8.79 10.04 18.12
CA ALA A 107 9.86 9.05 18.26
C ALA A 107 9.40 7.66 17.79
N LEU A 108 10.34 6.94 17.16
CA LEU A 108 10.17 5.53 16.81
C LEU A 108 10.46 4.66 18.05
N PRO A 109 9.65 3.61 18.30
CA PRO A 109 9.87 2.72 19.44
C PRO A 109 11.07 1.78 19.22
N VAL A 110 11.45 1.55 17.97
CA VAL A 110 12.52 0.65 17.53
C VAL A 110 13.14 1.21 16.25
N ASP A 111 14.40 0.88 15.99
CA ASP A 111 15.09 1.22 14.75
C ASP A 111 14.46 0.48 13.54
N PRO A 112 13.94 1.20 12.52
CA PRO A 112 13.33 0.59 11.35
C PRO A 112 14.36 0.18 10.27
N ALA A 113 15.65 0.53 10.41
CA ALA A 113 16.70 0.22 9.43
C ALA A 113 16.67 -1.24 8.94
N PRO A 114 16.50 -2.26 9.80
CA PRO A 114 16.50 -3.65 9.36
C PRO A 114 15.33 -4.02 8.43
N LEU A 115 14.25 -3.22 8.36
CA LEU A 115 13.14 -3.48 7.43
C LEU A 115 13.56 -3.43 5.95
N ALA A 116 14.63 -2.68 5.64
CA ALA A 116 15.18 -2.51 4.30
C ALA A 116 16.08 -3.68 3.85
N THR A 117 16.70 -4.39 4.80
CA THR A 117 17.79 -5.33 4.52
C THR A 117 17.50 -6.76 4.90
N LEU A 118 16.61 -6.99 5.87
CA LEU A 118 16.18 -8.32 6.26
C LEU A 118 15.26 -8.95 5.22
N ASP A 119 15.35 -10.27 5.10
CA ASP A 119 14.38 -11.03 4.32
C ASP A 119 12.96 -10.90 4.91
N PRO A 120 11.91 -11.21 4.13
CA PRO A 120 10.53 -11.04 4.55
C PRO A 120 10.15 -11.71 5.88
N GLN A 121 10.71 -12.88 6.20
CA GLN A 121 10.37 -13.60 7.43
C GLN A 121 11.11 -12.99 8.62
N ALA A 122 12.40 -12.68 8.46
CA ALA A 122 13.20 -12.08 9.51
C ALA A 122 12.72 -10.67 9.92
N ARG A 123 12.07 -9.92 9.02
CA ARG A 123 11.53 -8.58 9.36
C ARG A 123 10.19 -8.61 10.11
N LEU A 124 9.47 -9.73 10.15
CA LEU A 124 8.13 -9.79 10.77
C LEU A 124 8.10 -9.33 12.24
N PRO A 125 9.02 -9.74 13.13
CA PRO A 125 9.00 -9.28 14.52
C PRO A 125 9.25 -7.77 14.66
N LEU A 126 10.02 -7.18 13.75
CA LEU A 126 10.24 -5.74 13.71
C LEU A 126 9.00 -4.99 13.21
N LEU A 127 8.41 -5.47 12.12
CA LEU A 127 7.15 -4.94 11.59
C LEU A 127 6.06 -4.97 12.67
N ARG A 128 5.88 -6.11 13.34
CA ARG A 128 4.94 -6.31 14.46
C ARG A 128 5.10 -5.23 15.53
N ARG A 129 6.31 -5.03 16.04
CA ARG A 129 6.61 -4.01 17.08
C ARG A 129 6.28 -2.59 16.63
N LEU A 130 6.51 -2.25 15.36
CA LEU A 130 6.16 -0.95 14.82
C LEU A 130 4.63 -0.78 14.75
N LEU A 131 3.93 -1.77 14.20
CA LEU A 131 2.47 -1.75 14.06
C LEU A 131 1.77 -1.71 15.43
N ASP A 132 2.23 -2.50 16.41
CA ASP A 132 1.70 -2.52 17.78
C ASP A 132 1.87 -1.17 18.50
N SER A 133 2.84 -0.35 18.06
CA SER A 133 2.99 1.02 18.54
C SER A 133 2.04 2.02 17.85
N GLY A 134 1.17 1.57 16.96
CA GLY A 134 0.32 2.43 16.13
C GLY A 134 1.06 3.10 14.97
N ALA A 135 2.22 2.57 14.56
CA ALA A 135 2.87 3.02 13.34
C ALA A 135 2.12 2.50 12.10
N LEU A 136 2.26 3.22 11.00
CA LEU A 136 2.00 2.71 9.66
C LEU A 136 3.35 2.44 8.98
N VAL A 137 3.47 1.29 8.30
CA VAL A 137 4.66 0.92 7.55
C VAL A 137 4.28 0.69 6.10
N ALA A 138 4.94 1.36 5.17
CA ALA A 138 4.74 1.18 3.73
C ALA A 138 6.04 0.71 3.07
N PHE A 139 5.98 -0.42 2.38
CA PHE A 139 7.10 -0.96 1.59
C PHE A 139 6.94 -0.56 0.13
N ARG A 140 8.04 -0.11 -0.47
CA ARG A 140 8.14 0.05 -1.92
C ARG A 140 8.32 -1.34 -2.53
N GLU A 141 7.41 -1.74 -3.40
CA GLU A 141 7.47 -3.02 -4.09
C GLU A 141 7.84 -2.77 -5.57
N PRO A 142 8.88 -3.42 -6.12
CA PRO A 142 9.21 -3.29 -7.54
C PRO A 142 8.03 -3.71 -8.43
N ALA A 143 7.75 -2.91 -9.46
CA ALA A 143 6.79 -3.24 -10.52
C ALA A 143 7.53 -3.31 -11.86
N HIS A 144 6.85 -3.76 -12.92
CA HIS A 144 7.46 -3.78 -14.26
C HIS A 144 7.93 -2.39 -14.71
N HIS A 145 7.22 -1.33 -14.29
CA HIS A 145 7.55 0.06 -14.55
C HIS A 145 7.39 0.87 -13.25
N GLY A 146 8.51 1.28 -12.67
CA GLY A 146 8.51 1.98 -11.39
C GLY A 146 8.23 1.03 -10.23
N CYS A 147 7.27 1.38 -9.37
CA CYS A 147 6.98 0.64 -8.15
C CYS A 147 5.53 0.80 -7.69
N ASP A 148 5.15 -0.11 -6.80
CA ASP A 148 3.90 -0.17 -6.06
C ASP A 148 4.14 0.14 -4.57
N TRP A 149 3.06 0.43 -3.84
CA TRP A 149 3.11 0.66 -2.40
C TRP A 149 2.34 -0.41 -1.63
N HIS A 150 2.99 -1.04 -0.65
CA HIS A 150 2.40 -2.06 0.23
C HIS A 150 2.37 -1.56 1.67
N LEU A 151 1.18 -1.18 2.14
CA LEU A 151 0.94 -0.53 3.42
C LEU A 151 0.46 -1.55 4.46
N PHE A 152 0.92 -1.35 5.70
CA PHE A 152 0.51 -2.08 6.89
C PHE A 152 0.18 -1.10 8.02
N ALA A 153 -0.91 -1.34 8.72
CA ALA A 153 -1.30 -0.58 9.93
C ALA A 153 -1.99 -1.49 10.95
N ALA A 154 -2.06 -1.04 12.21
CA ALA A 154 -2.87 -1.67 13.26
C ALA A 154 -4.33 -1.16 13.30
N GLU A 155 -4.70 -0.29 12.36
CA GLU A 155 -6.05 0.28 12.23
C GLU A 155 -6.56 0.14 10.78
N PRO A 156 -7.88 0.00 10.55
CA PRO A 156 -8.45 -0.12 9.21
C PRO A 156 -8.07 1.05 8.30
N LEU A 157 -7.70 0.73 7.06
CA LEU A 157 -7.30 1.70 6.04
C LEU A 157 -8.27 1.71 4.85
N ARG A 158 -8.95 0.60 4.55
CA ARG A 158 -9.78 0.44 3.34
C ARG A 158 -10.83 1.52 3.20
N GLU A 159 -11.65 1.74 4.23
CA GLU A 159 -12.76 2.71 4.17
C GLU A 159 -12.24 4.14 4.07
N ARG A 160 -11.17 4.45 4.80
CA ARG A 160 -10.50 5.77 4.75
C ARG A 160 -9.92 6.05 3.38
N LEU A 161 -9.23 5.08 2.77
CA LEU A 161 -8.69 5.21 1.43
C LEU A 161 -9.80 5.27 0.37
N THR A 162 -10.85 4.48 0.50
CA THR A 162 -12.03 4.51 -0.40
C THR A 162 -12.65 5.92 -0.40
N ALA A 163 -12.91 6.46 0.79
CA ALA A 163 -13.45 7.82 0.91
C ALA A 163 -12.49 8.87 0.32
N ALA A 164 -11.18 8.75 0.57
CA ALA A 164 -10.18 9.64 -0.01
C ALA A 164 -10.16 9.56 -1.54
N LEU A 165 -10.22 8.36 -2.13
CA LEU A 165 -10.25 8.16 -3.57
C LEU A 165 -11.49 8.79 -4.22
N GLN A 166 -12.65 8.71 -3.57
CA GLN A 166 -13.89 9.32 -4.05
C GLN A 166 -13.87 10.86 -3.94
N MET A 167 -13.20 11.41 -2.92
CA MET A 167 -13.01 12.86 -2.77
C MET A 167 -12.00 13.46 -3.76
N HIS A 168 -11.09 12.64 -4.30
CA HIS A 168 -10.06 13.04 -5.28
C HIS A 168 -10.28 12.33 -6.63
N PRO A 169 -11.37 12.63 -7.35
CA PRO A 169 -11.59 12.04 -8.66
C PRO A 169 -10.47 12.45 -9.62
N GLY A 170 -9.98 11.47 -10.38
CA GLY A 170 -8.86 11.64 -11.30
C GLY A 170 -9.37 11.48 -12.72
N ALA A 171 -9.18 12.50 -13.55
CA ALA A 171 -9.67 12.47 -14.91
C ALA A 171 -9.03 11.32 -15.70
N GLY A 172 -9.86 10.40 -16.20
CA GLY A 172 -9.39 9.22 -16.95
C GLY A 172 -8.81 8.09 -16.10
N VAL A 173 -9.00 8.13 -14.77
CA VAL A 173 -8.53 7.09 -13.83
C VAL A 173 -9.73 6.29 -13.32
N ARG A 174 -9.79 5.00 -13.67
CA ARG A 174 -10.71 4.02 -13.07
C ARG A 174 -10.07 3.42 -11.82
N ARG A 175 -10.85 3.16 -10.78
CA ARG A 175 -10.35 2.72 -9.47
C ARG A 175 -11.06 1.47 -9.03
N PHE A 176 -10.29 0.47 -8.59
CA PHE A 176 -10.84 -0.81 -8.20
C PHE A 176 -10.37 -1.21 -6.81
N LEU A 177 -11.31 -1.72 -6.01
CA LEU A 177 -11.05 -2.39 -4.74
C LEU A 177 -11.18 -3.89 -4.96
N VAL A 178 -10.17 -4.64 -4.51
CA VAL A 178 -10.11 -6.09 -4.70
C VAL A 178 -9.68 -6.77 -3.40
N PRO A 179 -10.41 -7.77 -2.88
CA PRO A 179 -9.92 -8.56 -1.75
C PRO A 179 -8.60 -9.26 -2.13
N TYR A 180 -7.55 -9.01 -1.37
CA TYR A 180 -6.19 -9.52 -1.64
C TYR A 180 -6.18 -11.05 -1.83
N GLN A 181 -6.93 -11.78 -0.99
CA GLN A 181 -7.02 -13.24 -1.04
C GLN A 181 -7.58 -13.77 -2.37
N LYS A 182 -8.37 -12.95 -3.08
CA LYS A 182 -8.94 -13.32 -4.37
C LYS A 182 -7.98 -13.03 -5.54
N ALA A 183 -6.99 -12.16 -5.36
CA ALA A 183 -6.06 -11.71 -6.42
C ALA A 183 -4.65 -12.34 -6.34
N ARG A 184 -4.52 -13.55 -5.80
CA ARG A 184 -3.22 -14.22 -5.61
C ARG A 184 -2.59 -14.80 -6.87
N THR A 185 -3.33 -14.89 -7.98
CA THR A 185 -2.80 -15.35 -9.26
C THR A 185 -2.54 -14.16 -10.16
N GLU A 186 -1.53 -14.28 -11.03
CA GLU A 186 -1.17 -13.23 -11.99
C GLU A 186 -2.37 -12.78 -12.84
N GLU A 187 -3.15 -13.73 -13.34
CA GLU A 187 -4.38 -13.48 -14.11
C GLU A 187 -5.38 -12.59 -13.35
N ARG A 188 -5.53 -12.80 -12.04
CA ARG A 188 -6.48 -12.04 -11.21
C ARG A 188 -5.88 -10.72 -10.72
N PHE A 189 -4.56 -10.63 -10.63
CA PHE A 189 -3.87 -9.39 -10.31
C PHE A 189 -3.92 -8.41 -11.49
N TYR A 190 -3.78 -8.91 -12.72
CA TYR A 190 -3.88 -8.15 -13.97
C TYR A 190 -5.26 -8.29 -14.64
N PHE A 191 -6.32 -8.41 -13.84
CA PHE A 191 -7.69 -8.62 -14.35
C PHE A 191 -8.11 -7.58 -15.39
N GLU A 192 -7.51 -6.38 -15.37
CA GLU A 192 -7.79 -5.34 -16.35
C GLU A 192 -7.40 -5.69 -17.79
N GLN A 193 -6.48 -6.63 -17.98
CA GLN A 193 -6.03 -7.04 -19.31
C GLN A 193 -7.01 -7.99 -20.01
N TRP A 194 -7.86 -8.70 -19.24
CA TRP A 194 -8.71 -9.77 -19.79
C TRP A 194 -10.18 -9.72 -19.33
N MET A 195 -10.46 -9.14 -18.16
CA MET A 195 -11.76 -9.25 -17.46
C MET A 195 -12.48 -7.91 -17.27
N LEU A 196 -11.84 -6.77 -17.58
CA LEU A 196 -12.33 -5.43 -17.22
C LEU A 196 -13.69 -5.10 -17.85
N ASP A 197 -13.81 -5.37 -19.15
CA ASP A 197 -14.95 -5.00 -19.99
C ASP A 197 -15.70 -6.24 -20.49
N GLY A 198 -15.41 -7.42 -19.92
CA GLY A 198 -16.06 -8.68 -20.23
C GLY A 198 -17.35 -8.90 -19.42
N PRO A 199 -18.27 -9.75 -19.89
CA PRO A 199 -19.50 -10.11 -19.17
C PRO A 199 -19.26 -10.85 -17.84
N SER A 200 -18.00 -11.18 -17.55
CA SER A 200 -17.55 -12.03 -16.46
C SER A 200 -16.67 -11.31 -15.43
N ARG A 201 -16.71 -9.96 -15.35
CA ARG A 201 -16.01 -9.23 -14.28
C ARG A 201 -16.41 -9.84 -12.93
N PRO A 202 -15.45 -10.37 -12.15
CA PRO A 202 -15.80 -11.02 -10.90
C PRO A 202 -16.51 -10.07 -9.94
N ASP A 203 -17.53 -10.58 -9.25
CA ASP A 203 -18.37 -9.84 -8.31
C ASP A 203 -17.61 -9.23 -7.12
N TYR A 204 -16.46 -9.82 -6.76
CA TYR A 204 -15.58 -9.33 -5.72
C TYR A 204 -14.71 -8.12 -6.13
N ILE A 205 -14.73 -7.72 -7.41
CA ILE A 205 -14.03 -6.52 -7.90
C ILE A 205 -15.00 -5.37 -7.90
N GLN A 206 -14.77 -4.40 -7.02
CA GLN A 206 -15.61 -3.21 -6.89
C GLN A 206 -14.94 -2.02 -7.58
N GLU A 207 -15.64 -1.35 -8.48
CA GLU A 207 -15.24 -0.06 -9.03
C GLU A 207 -15.81 1.08 -8.18
N ILE A 208 -15.01 2.12 -7.90
CA ILE A 208 -15.37 3.25 -7.03
C ILE A 208 -15.16 4.61 -7.68
#